data_AF-A0AAD5A642-F1
#
_entry.id   AF-A0AAD5A642-F1
#
_cell.length_a   1.000
_cell.length_b   1.000
_cell.length_c   1.000
_cell.angle_alpha   90.00
_cell.angle_beta   90.00
_cell.angle_gamma   90.00
#
_symmetry.space_group_name_H-M   'P 1'
#
loop_
_entity.id
_entity.type
_entity.pdbx_description
1 polymer ?
#
loop_
_entity_poly.entity_id
_entity_poly.type
_entity_poly.pdbx_seq_one_letter_code
_entity_poly.pdbx_strand_id
1 'polypeptide(L)'
;MLSEVFQGPEMGEFIIIRDTACYSGRRLLKYYINSALKREESVHVLGFDVPEHELRAKLDSNHLHLLHFHNAHIDPLGWTKQSSFTVKHFSATEITRRLQETQDAKASILVIDSLSWVLRHHDTVTVCQELQKLRKGLSSKQHTSILIPVLLF
;
A
#
# COMPACT_ATOMS: atom_id res chain seq x y z
N MET A 1 16.00 14.84 7.63
CA MET A 1 16.81 13.83 6.89
C MET A 1 15.94 12.63 6.48
N LEU A 2 16.31 11.89 5.42
CA LEU A 2 15.56 10.71 4.93
C LEU A 2 15.24 9.68 6.03
N SER A 3 16.09 9.59 7.05
CA SER A 3 15.88 8.81 8.28
C SER A 3 14.59 9.16 9.03
N GLU A 4 14.20 10.43 9.08
CA GLU A 4 12.97 10.90 9.74
C GLU A 4 11.71 10.38 9.02
N VAL A 5 11.74 10.31 7.69
CA VAL A 5 10.66 9.74 6.87
C VAL A 5 10.45 8.25 7.19
N PHE A 6 11.52 7.54 7.57
CA PHE A 6 11.44 6.13 7.95
C PHE A 6 11.06 5.89 9.41
N GLN A 7 11.08 6.91 10.28
CA GLN A 7 10.67 6.77 11.68
C GLN A 7 9.15 6.63 11.83
N GLY A 8 8.41 6.82 10.75
CA GLY A 8 6.95 6.81 10.74
C GLY A 8 6.47 8.19 10.29
N PRO A 9 5.73 8.30 9.18
CA PRO A 9 5.17 9.55 8.73
C PRO A 9 4.19 10.10 9.75
N GLU A 10 4.07 11.42 9.81
CA GLU A 10 3.03 12.04 10.60
C GLU A 10 1.64 11.59 10.10
N MET A 11 0.64 11.63 10.98
CA MET A 11 -0.68 11.08 10.70
C MET A 11 -1.29 11.71 9.44
N GLY A 12 -1.60 10.88 8.43
CA GLY A 12 -2.20 11.35 7.17
C GLY A 12 -1.19 11.87 6.14
N GLU A 13 0.10 11.58 6.26
CA GLU A 13 1.07 11.92 5.24
C GLU A 13 1.10 10.89 4.08
N PHE A 14 1.31 11.40 2.87
CA PHE A 14 1.58 10.60 1.67
C PHE A 14 3.06 10.58 1.38
N ILE A 15 3.61 9.39 1.18
CA ILE A 15 4.94 9.23 0.60
C ILE A 15 4.79 8.68 -0.80
N ILE A 16 5.31 9.41 -1.78
CA ILE A 16 5.34 8.96 -3.16
C ILE A 16 6.78 8.57 -3.51
N ILE A 17 6.97 7.33 -3.93
CA ILE A 17 8.24 6.84 -4.49
C ILE A 17 8.12 6.92 -6.00
N ARG A 18 8.68 7.96 -6.60
CA ARG A 18 8.82 8.01 -8.05
C ARG A 18 10.02 7.16 -8.47
N ASP A 19 9.81 6.24 -9.40
CA ASP A 19 10.87 5.40 -9.92
C ASP A 19 10.80 5.27 -11.45
N THR A 20 11.72 4.47 -12.01
CA THR A 20 11.76 4.17 -13.45
C THR A 20 12.14 2.70 -13.64
N ALA A 21 11.96 2.16 -14.85
CA ALA A 21 12.42 0.81 -15.17
C ALA A 21 13.93 0.60 -14.94
N CYS A 22 14.74 1.64 -15.19
CA CYS A 22 16.19 1.59 -14.98
C CYS A 22 16.60 1.75 -13.51
N TYR A 23 15.76 2.42 -12.70
CA TYR A 23 16.03 2.71 -11.30
C TYR A 23 14.78 2.39 -10.48
N SER A 24 14.64 1.15 -10.04
CA SER A 24 13.46 0.69 -9.32
C SER A 24 13.44 1.16 -7.86
N GLY A 25 12.29 1.71 -7.45
CA GLY A 25 11.98 2.11 -6.08
C GLY A 25 11.61 0.93 -5.18
N ARG A 26 11.51 -0.29 -5.71
CA ARG A 26 11.04 -1.47 -4.96
C ARG A 26 11.91 -1.85 -3.76
N ARG A 27 13.22 -1.63 -3.84
CA ARG A 27 14.12 -1.88 -2.71
C ARG A 27 13.82 -0.91 -1.55
N LEU A 28 13.55 0.34 -1.88
CA LEU A 28 13.18 1.37 -0.92
C LEU A 28 11.80 1.07 -0.30
N LEU A 29 10.82 0.70 -1.13
CA LEU A 29 9.50 0.23 -0.71
C LEU A 29 9.60 -0.92 0.32
N LYS A 30 10.39 -1.95 -0.01
CA LYS A 30 10.60 -3.11 0.89
C LYS A 30 11.28 -2.70 2.20
N TYR A 31 12.27 -1.82 2.14
CA TYR A 31 12.94 -1.32 3.34
C TYR A 31 11.95 -0.59 4.25
N TYR A 32 11.07 0.23 3.67
CA TYR A 32 10.03 0.93 4.41
C TYR A 32 9.04 -0.04 5.05
N ILE A 33 8.53 -1.02 4.29
CA ILE A 33 7.65 -2.08 4.82
C ILE A 33 8.33 -2.81 5.98
N ASN A 34 9.57 -3.23 5.80
CA ASN A 34 10.31 -3.96 6.84
C ASN A 34 10.52 -3.11 8.10
N SER A 35 10.74 -1.79 7.93
CA SER A 35 10.89 -0.86 9.06
C SER A 35 9.58 -0.70 9.83
N ALA A 36 8.44 -0.63 9.12
CA ALA A 36 7.10 -0.59 9.72
C ALA A 36 6.77 -1.87 10.50
N LEU A 37 7.02 -3.03 9.89
CA LEU A 37 6.81 -4.33 10.53
C LEU A 37 7.63 -4.47 11.83
N LYS A 38 8.88 -3.98 11.83
CA LYS A 38 9.74 -3.96 13.02
C LYS A 38 9.28 -3.01 14.12
N ARG A 39 8.43 -2.03 13.80
CA ARG A 39 7.75 -1.17 14.77
C ARG A 39 6.42 -1.75 15.27
N GLU A 40 6.11 -3.00 14.90
CA GLU A 40 4.87 -3.70 15.24
C GLU A 40 3.63 -3.00 14.65
N GLU A 41 3.80 -2.38 13.48
CA GLU A 41 2.71 -1.78 12.71
C GLU A 41 2.12 -2.83 11.75
N SER A 42 0.80 -2.85 11.61
CA SER A 42 0.15 -3.60 10.54
C SER A 42 0.47 -2.94 9.21
N VAL A 43 0.87 -3.72 8.22
CA VAL A 43 1.15 -3.23 6.87
C VAL A 43 0.21 -3.89 5.89
N HIS A 44 -0.69 -3.11 5.30
CA HIS A 44 -1.60 -3.53 4.26
C HIS A 44 -1.04 -3.16 2.89
N VAL A 45 -0.80 -4.15 2.04
CA VAL A 45 -0.25 -3.93 0.70
C VAL A 45 -1.32 -4.23 -0.34
N LEU A 46 -1.69 -3.24 -1.15
CA LEU A 46 -2.45 -3.45 -2.39
C LEU A 46 -1.43 -3.83 -3.47
N GLY A 47 -1.38 -5.11 -3.81
CA GLY A 47 -0.35 -5.68 -4.68
C GLY A 47 -0.83 -5.85 -6.12
N PHE A 48 -0.53 -4.90 -7.00
CA PHE A 48 -0.86 -4.91 -8.42
C PHE A 48 0.30 -5.36 -9.31
N ASP A 49 1.54 -5.06 -8.94
CA ASP A 49 2.69 -5.16 -9.83
C ASP A 49 3.54 -6.40 -9.53
N VAL A 50 3.68 -6.74 -8.24
CA VAL A 50 4.55 -7.83 -7.79
C VAL A 50 3.76 -8.92 -7.06
N PRO A 51 4.00 -10.21 -7.32
CA PRO A 51 3.35 -11.27 -6.57
C PRO A 51 3.82 -11.30 -5.11
N GLU A 52 2.94 -11.75 -4.21
CA GLU A 52 3.15 -11.74 -2.75
C GLU A 52 4.46 -12.41 -2.31
N HIS A 53 4.82 -13.54 -2.92
CA HIS A 53 6.04 -14.28 -2.57
C HIS A 53 7.31 -13.47 -2.88
N GLU A 54 7.33 -12.71 -3.97
CA GLU A 54 8.46 -11.85 -4.32
C GLU A 54 8.51 -10.64 -3.37
N LEU A 55 7.37 -10.05 -2.99
CA LEU A 55 7.35 -8.97 -2.01
C LEU A 55 7.90 -9.44 -0.65
N ARG A 56 7.39 -10.58 -0.15
CA ARG A 56 7.81 -11.19 1.11
C ARG A 56 9.26 -11.62 1.12
N ALA A 57 9.83 -11.94 -0.05
CA ALA A 57 11.24 -12.26 -0.14
C ALA A 57 12.08 -11.08 0.38
N LYS A 58 12.90 -11.36 1.41
CA LYS A 58 13.78 -10.43 2.13
C LYS A 58 13.11 -9.53 3.18
N LEU A 59 11.84 -9.74 3.50
CA LEU A 59 11.24 -9.19 4.72
C LEU A 59 11.59 -10.06 5.92
N ASP A 60 11.59 -9.46 7.11
CA ASP A 60 11.85 -10.17 8.37
C ASP A 60 10.70 -11.14 8.68
N SER A 61 10.98 -12.44 8.70
CA SER A 61 9.99 -13.49 8.92
C SER A 61 9.28 -13.39 10.26
N ASN A 62 9.93 -12.82 11.27
CA ASN A 62 9.37 -12.73 12.63
C ASN A 62 8.15 -11.81 12.69
N HIS A 63 8.04 -10.86 11.76
CA HIS A 63 7.00 -9.84 11.74
C HIS A 63 5.99 -10.02 10.60
N LEU A 64 6.10 -11.09 9.80
CA LEU A 64 5.23 -11.31 8.63
C LEU A 64 3.74 -11.49 8.98
N HIS A 65 3.42 -11.85 10.22
CA HIS A 65 2.04 -11.96 10.69
C HIS A 65 1.30 -10.60 10.68
N LEU A 66 2.03 -9.48 10.68
CA LEU A 66 1.51 -8.12 10.57
C LEU A 66 1.37 -7.65 9.11
N LEU A 67 1.79 -8.46 8.13
CA LEU A 67 1.72 -8.12 6.71
C LEU A 67 0.46 -8.69 6.07
N HIS A 68 -0.45 -7.80 5.70
CA HIS A 68 -1.70 -8.13 5.03
C HIS A 68 -1.58 -7.81 3.53
N PHE A 69 -1.46 -8.84 2.71
CA PHE A 69 -1.34 -8.67 1.27
C PHE A 69 -2.70 -8.82 0.58
N HIS A 70 -3.15 -7.76 -0.09
CA HIS A 70 -4.34 -7.75 -0.92
C HIS A 70 -3.90 -7.97 -2.37
N ASN A 71 -3.88 -9.24 -2.76
CA ASN A 71 -3.47 -9.62 -4.11
C ASN A 71 -4.45 -9.03 -5.13
N ALA A 72 -3.92 -8.26 -6.08
CA ALA A 72 -4.57 -7.89 -7.34
C ALA A 72 -3.70 -8.22 -8.55
N HIS A 73 -2.51 -8.77 -8.35
CA HIS A 73 -1.53 -9.07 -9.39
C HIS A 73 -2.03 -10.15 -10.36
N ILE A 74 -2.66 -11.21 -9.82
CA ILE A 74 -3.07 -12.38 -10.61
C ILE A 74 -4.31 -12.11 -11.48
N ASP A 75 -5.19 -11.22 -11.01
CA ASP A 75 -6.46 -10.91 -11.68
C ASP A 75 -6.88 -9.46 -11.35
N PRO A 76 -6.14 -8.46 -11.84
CA PRO A 76 -6.36 -7.05 -11.50
C PRO A 76 -7.72 -6.54 -11.97
N LEU A 77 -8.35 -7.20 -12.96
CA LEU A 77 -9.62 -6.82 -13.57
C LEU A 77 -10.81 -7.68 -13.11
N GLY A 78 -10.56 -8.74 -12.35
CA GLY A 78 -11.60 -9.64 -11.84
C GLY A 78 -12.19 -10.57 -12.90
N TRP A 79 -11.44 -10.91 -13.95
CA TRP A 79 -11.89 -11.79 -15.03
C TRP A 79 -11.99 -13.25 -14.58
N THR A 80 -11.06 -13.72 -13.76
CA THR A 80 -11.03 -15.11 -13.28
C THR A 80 -11.74 -15.26 -11.94
N LYS A 81 -12.08 -14.16 -11.26
CA LYS A 81 -12.69 -14.11 -9.91
C LYS A 81 -11.83 -14.80 -8.84
N GLN A 82 -10.53 -14.93 -9.11
CA GLN A 82 -9.58 -15.56 -8.19
C GLN A 82 -9.02 -14.56 -7.16
N SER A 83 -9.23 -13.27 -7.39
CA SER A 83 -8.63 -12.21 -6.59
C SER A 83 -9.65 -11.57 -5.64
N SER A 84 -9.27 -11.46 -4.37
CA SER A 84 -10.10 -10.82 -3.33
C SER A 84 -10.10 -9.29 -3.44
N PHE A 85 -9.15 -8.72 -4.19
CA PHE A 85 -9.04 -7.30 -4.49
C PHE A 85 -8.77 -7.10 -5.98
N THR A 86 -9.34 -6.03 -6.55
CA THR A 86 -9.20 -5.71 -7.99
C THR A 86 -9.11 -4.21 -8.12
N VAL A 87 -8.74 -3.73 -9.31
CA VAL A 87 -8.67 -2.29 -9.58
C VAL A 87 -10.02 -1.60 -9.36
N LYS A 88 -11.14 -2.28 -9.61
CA LYS A 88 -12.51 -1.75 -9.42
C LYS A 88 -12.84 -1.49 -7.95
N HIS A 89 -12.10 -2.11 -7.03
CA HIS A 89 -12.24 -1.93 -5.60
C HIS A 89 -11.40 -0.76 -5.07
N PHE A 90 -10.70 -0.01 -5.93
CA PHE A 90 -9.93 1.16 -5.54
C PHE A 90 -10.88 2.33 -5.19
N SER A 91 -11.33 2.34 -3.94
CA SER A 91 -12.08 3.44 -3.34
C SER A 91 -11.72 3.59 -1.88
N ALA A 92 -11.87 4.81 -1.35
CA ALA A 92 -11.57 5.10 0.04
C ALA A 92 -12.38 4.24 1.01
N THR A 93 -13.67 4.05 0.71
CA THR A 93 -14.58 3.25 1.54
C THR A 93 -14.15 1.79 1.59
N GLU A 94 -13.89 1.17 0.43
CA GLU A 94 -13.53 -0.26 0.37
C GLU A 94 -12.15 -0.54 0.97
N ILE A 95 -11.18 0.33 0.72
CA ILE A 95 -9.84 0.22 1.32
C ILE A 95 -9.94 0.41 2.83
N THR A 96 -10.66 1.43 3.32
CA THR A 96 -10.85 1.67 4.76
C THR A 96 -11.55 0.50 5.45
N ARG A 97 -12.55 -0.10 4.80
CA ARG A 97 -13.24 -1.29 5.31
C ARG A 97 -12.26 -2.44 5.55
N ARG A 98 -11.38 -2.72 4.59
CA ARG A 98 -10.36 -3.77 4.70
C ARG A 98 -9.32 -3.51 5.78
N LEU A 99 -8.94 -2.24 5.96
CA LEU A 99 -8.05 -1.85 7.07
C LEU A 99 -8.72 -2.11 8.43
N GLN A 100 -10.03 -1.88 8.54
CA GLN A 100 -10.79 -2.07 9.80
C GLN A 100 -11.09 -3.54 10.14
N GLU A 101 -11.10 -4.44 9.15
CA GLU A 101 -11.29 -5.88 9.38
C GLU A 101 -10.12 -6.52 10.14
N THR A 102 -8.99 -5.81 10.26
CA THR A 102 -7.79 -6.29 10.95
C THR A 102 -7.72 -5.63 12.33
N GLN A 103 -8.07 -6.40 13.37
CA GLN A 103 -8.34 -5.86 14.72
C GLN A 103 -7.12 -5.68 15.64
N ASP A 104 -5.91 -6.06 15.24
CA ASP A 104 -4.83 -6.34 16.22
C ASP A 104 -3.56 -5.49 16.10
N ALA A 105 -3.60 -4.28 15.52
CA ALA A 105 -2.38 -3.49 15.32
C ALA A 105 -2.40 -2.10 15.98
N LYS A 106 -1.24 -1.73 16.53
CA LYS A 106 -0.94 -0.43 17.16
C LYS A 106 -1.12 0.76 16.21
N ALA A 107 -0.85 0.53 14.93
CA ALA A 107 -1.03 1.45 13.81
C ALA A 107 -1.13 0.62 12.52
N SER A 108 -1.75 1.17 11.47
CA SER A 108 -1.92 0.48 10.19
C SER A 108 -1.38 1.32 9.05
N ILE A 109 -0.40 0.81 8.31
CA ILE A 109 0.17 1.47 7.12
C ILE A 109 -0.47 0.89 5.87
N LEU A 110 -0.86 1.77 4.95
CA LEU A 110 -1.34 1.38 3.62
C LEU A 110 -0.21 1.57 2.62
N VAL A 111 0.12 0.50 1.91
CA VAL A 111 1.05 0.51 0.80
C VAL A 111 0.27 0.16 -0.45
N ILE A 112 0.42 0.97 -1.48
CA ILE A 112 -0.05 0.64 -2.83
C ILE A 112 1.23 0.32 -3.58
N ASP A 113 1.48 -0.90 -4.07
CA ASP A 113 2.79 -1.23 -4.64
C ASP A 113 3.05 -0.55 -6.00
N SER A 114 2.00 -0.20 -6.73
CA SER A 114 2.04 0.55 -7.97
C SER A 114 0.70 1.20 -8.25
N LEU A 115 0.70 2.51 -8.54
CA LEU A 115 -0.50 3.22 -9.02
C LEU A 115 -0.76 3.05 -10.51
N SER A 116 0.19 2.54 -11.30
CA SER A 116 0.05 2.53 -12.76
C SER A 116 -1.17 1.73 -13.21
N TRP A 117 -1.45 0.60 -12.55
CA TRP A 117 -2.64 -0.20 -12.81
C TRP A 117 -3.92 0.55 -12.46
N VAL A 118 -3.94 1.29 -11.36
CA VAL A 118 -5.10 2.10 -10.93
C VAL A 118 -5.35 3.24 -11.91
N LEU A 119 -4.32 4.03 -12.22
CA LEU A 119 -4.37 5.17 -13.13
C LEU A 119 -4.68 4.78 -14.58
N ARG A 120 -4.39 3.54 -14.99
CA ARG A 120 -4.77 3.03 -16.30
C ARG A 120 -6.28 2.78 -16.44
N HIS A 121 -6.98 2.51 -15.33
CA HIS A 121 -8.39 2.08 -15.35
C HIS A 121 -9.35 3.06 -14.68
N HIS A 122 -8.82 4.12 -14.06
CA HIS A 122 -9.59 5.19 -13.44
C HIS A 122 -9.04 6.52 -13.92
N ASP A 123 -9.89 7.53 -14.02
CA ASP A 123 -9.42 8.87 -14.30
C ASP A 123 -8.59 9.40 -13.13
N THR A 124 -7.56 10.18 -13.45
CA THR A 124 -6.62 10.71 -12.45
C THR A 124 -7.31 11.55 -11.39
N VAL A 125 -8.39 12.26 -11.73
CA VAL A 125 -9.13 13.10 -10.79
C VAL A 125 -9.81 12.23 -9.74
N THR A 126 -10.50 11.17 -10.13
CA THR A 126 -11.10 10.18 -9.23
C THR A 126 -10.05 9.54 -8.33
N VAL A 127 -8.90 9.11 -8.88
CA VAL A 127 -7.83 8.52 -8.07
C VAL A 127 -7.34 9.50 -7.00
N CYS A 128 -7.08 10.75 -7.37
CA CYS A 128 -6.67 11.79 -6.42
C CYS A 128 -7.75 12.07 -5.36
N GLN A 129 -9.02 12.09 -5.75
CA GLN A 129 -10.13 12.26 -4.81
C GLN A 129 -10.23 11.11 -3.81
N GLU A 130 -10.11 9.86 -4.26
CA GLU A 130 -10.14 8.69 -3.40
C GLU A 130 -8.95 8.65 -2.45
N LEU A 131 -7.74 8.98 -2.93
CA LEU A 131 -6.58 9.15 -2.06
C LEU A 131 -6.82 10.26 -1.02
N GLN A 132 -7.34 11.43 -1.43
CA GLN A 132 -7.62 12.51 -0.48
C GLN A 132 -8.68 12.12 0.57
N LYS A 133 -9.70 11.34 0.19
CA LYS A 133 -10.69 10.77 1.12
C LYS A 133 -10.04 9.80 2.09
N LEU A 134 -9.16 8.91 1.61
CA LEU A 134 -8.38 8.01 2.46
C LEU A 134 -7.57 8.80 3.49
N ARG A 135 -6.86 9.84 3.05
CA ARG A 135 -6.10 10.70 3.97
C ARG A 135 -6.98 11.25 5.09
N LYS A 136 -8.13 11.84 4.75
CA LYS A 136 -9.04 12.45 5.73
C LYS A 136 -9.70 11.41 6.64
N GLY A 137 -10.15 10.29 6.09
CA GLY A 137 -10.81 9.21 6.83
C GLY A 137 -9.86 8.51 7.80
N LEU A 138 -8.61 8.33 7.39
CA LEU A 138 -7.59 7.67 8.19
C LEU A 138 -6.93 8.60 9.22
N SER A 139 -6.93 9.92 9.02
CA SER A 139 -6.55 10.87 10.09
C SER A 139 -7.49 10.83 11.32
N SER A 140 -8.66 10.19 11.23
CA SER A 140 -9.59 10.06 12.36
C SER A 140 -9.41 8.76 13.17
N LYS A 141 -8.62 7.80 12.67
CA LYS A 141 -8.41 6.48 13.28
C LYS A 141 -6.93 6.11 13.21
N GLN A 142 -6.34 5.87 14.39
CA GLN A 142 -4.94 5.50 14.67
C GLN A 142 -4.03 5.23 13.45
N HIS A 143 -3.14 6.20 13.21
CA HIS A 143 -1.92 6.17 12.39
C HIS A 143 -1.95 5.33 11.12
N THR A 144 -2.20 6.00 9.98
CA THR A 144 -1.94 5.43 8.65
C THR A 144 -1.17 6.38 7.77
N SER A 145 -0.05 5.89 7.27
CA SER A 145 0.74 6.49 6.20
C SER A 145 0.45 5.76 4.91
N ILE A 146 0.34 6.51 3.81
CA ILE A 146 0.06 5.93 2.50
C ILE A 146 1.31 6.05 1.65
N LEU A 147 1.89 4.90 1.29
CA LEU A 147 3.11 4.85 0.48
C LEU A 147 2.79 4.35 -0.93
N ILE A 148 3.22 5.12 -1.93
CA ILE A 148 2.78 5.01 -3.32
C ILE A 148 3.99 5.05 -4.26
N PRO A 149 4.45 3.91 -4.80
CA PRO A 149 5.32 3.90 -5.96
C PRO A 149 4.55 4.31 -7.20
N VAL A 150 5.07 5.31 -7.89
CA VAL A 150 4.54 5.76 -9.18
C VAL A 150 5.53 5.35 -10.26
N LEU A 151 5.21 4.25 -10.94
CA LEU A 151 5.74 3.92 -12.26
C LEU A 151 4.96 4.76 -13.29
N LEU A 152 5.58 5.84 -13.78
CA LEU A 152 5.10 6.49 -15.01
C LEU A 152 5.68 5.70 -16.19
N PHE A 153 4.81 5.05 -16.96
CA PHE A 153 5.14 4.53 -18.28
C PHE A 153 5.02 5.66 -19.32
#